data_AF-A0A2E6G2J7-F1
#
_entry.id   AF-A0A2E6G2J7-F1
#
_cell.length_a   1.000
_cell.length_b   1.000
_cell.length_c   1.000
_cell.angle_alpha   90.00
_cell.angle_beta   90.00
_cell.angle_gamma   90.00
#
_symmetry.space_group_name_H-M   'P 1'
#
loop_
_entity.id
_entity.type
_entity.pdbx_description
1 polymer ?
#
loop_
_entity_poly.entity_id
_entity_poly.type
_entity_poly.pdbx_seq_one_letter_code
_entity_poly.pdbx_strand_id
1 'polypeptide(L)'
;MATLILCSESDDASINLRDSLLRASEWGKEEFFSHGRVVKHLLCDVHILSIENIHVHADSIDLIHENEASCEIDEVLVLSRHVSSTDTPAITLHAIGLPGIYPPGMPGKSGGINGQLVPPSPRFASLYREMLKEARDKKLDEYFDLTLEATHHGPVLESPTLYIEIGSTQSDW
;
A
#
# COMPACT_ATOMS: atom_id res chain seq x y z
N MET A 1 -19.33 0.10 1.68
CA MET A 1 -18.06 -0.03 0.96
C MET A 1 -16.96 0.49 1.87
N ALA A 2 -15.79 -0.13 1.88
CA ALA A 2 -14.71 0.15 2.82
C ALA A 2 -13.40 0.47 2.10
N THR A 3 -12.55 1.29 2.72
CA THR A 3 -11.13 1.37 2.35
C THR A 3 -10.39 0.19 2.95
N LEU A 4 -9.65 -0.55 2.14
CA LEU A 4 -8.71 -1.56 2.60
C LEU A 4 -7.30 -0.97 2.72
N ILE A 5 -6.70 -1.04 3.89
CA ILE A 5 -5.28 -0.75 4.10
C ILE A 5 -4.55 -2.10 4.14
N LEU A 6 -3.71 -2.36 3.15
CA LEU A 6 -2.95 -3.60 3.03
C LEU A 6 -1.56 -3.43 3.65
N CYS A 7 -1.22 -4.33 4.56
CA CYS A 7 0.08 -4.40 5.22
C CYS A 7 0.70 -5.79 5.03
N SER A 8 2.03 -5.89 5.02
CA SER A 8 2.76 -7.16 4.92
C SER A 8 3.65 -7.38 6.14
N GLU A 9 3.56 -8.55 6.78
CA GLU A 9 4.49 -8.95 7.85
C GLU A 9 5.90 -9.25 7.33
N SER A 10 6.08 -9.35 6.02
CA SER A 10 7.38 -9.53 5.37
C SER A 10 8.05 -8.18 5.01
N ASP A 11 7.48 -7.06 5.45
CA ASP A 11 7.96 -5.71 5.17
C ASP A 11 8.01 -4.87 6.47
N ASP A 12 9.23 -4.53 6.91
CA ASP A 12 9.47 -3.80 8.16
C ASP A 12 8.82 -2.41 8.16
N ALA A 13 8.85 -1.68 7.03
CA ALA A 13 8.21 -0.36 6.93
C ALA A 13 6.69 -0.51 7.02
N SER A 14 6.13 -1.52 6.35
CA SER A 14 4.70 -1.82 6.39
C SER A 14 4.22 -2.08 7.82
N ILE A 15 4.98 -2.87 8.58
CA ILE A 15 4.71 -3.13 10.01
C ILE A 15 4.75 -1.83 10.81
N ASN A 16 5.80 -1.01 10.64
CA ASN A 16 5.95 0.23 11.40
C ASN A 16 4.84 1.26 11.10
N LEU A 17 4.49 1.42 9.83
CA LEU A 17 3.40 2.28 9.38
C LEU A 17 2.05 1.79 9.92
N ARG A 18 1.77 0.48 9.83
CA ARG A 18 0.57 -0.14 10.41
C ARG A 18 0.47 0.13 11.91
N ASP A 19 1.53 -0.15 12.65
CA ASP A 19 1.53 0.00 14.11
C ASP A 19 1.35 1.46 14.52
N SER A 20 1.88 2.40 13.73
CA SER A 20 1.64 3.83 13.91
C SER A 20 0.18 4.22 13.67
N LEU A 21 -0.47 3.67 12.64
CA LEU A 21 -1.91 3.87 12.41
C LEU A 21 -2.77 3.28 13.52
N LEU A 22 -2.42 2.08 14.00
CA LEU A 22 -3.12 1.41 15.10
C LEU A 22 -3.05 2.23 16.40
N ARG A 23 -1.92 2.93 16.64
CA ARG A 23 -1.78 3.83 17.79
C ARG A 23 -2.48 5.17 17.63
N ALA A 24 -2.70 5.62 16.39
CA ALA A 24 -3.21 6.95 16.10
C ALA A 24 -4.75 7.06 16.15
N SER A 25 -5.47 5.93 16.19
CA SER A 25 -6.93 5.90 16.21
C SER A 25 -7.49 4.76 17.04
N GLU A 26 -8.81 4.67 17.13
CA GLU A 26 -9.52 3.59 17.83
C GLU A 26 -9.91 2.47 16.87
N TRP A 27 -9.38 1.28 17.15
CA TRP A 27 -9.55 0.09 16.33
C TRP A 27 -10.25 -1.02 17.10
N GLY A 28 -10.98 -1.87 16.39
CA GLY A 28 -11.64 -3.05 16.93
C GLY A 28 -10.67 -4.14 17.35
N LYS A 29 -11.23 -5.29 17.73
CA LYS A 29 -10.43 -6.47 18.01
C LYS A 29 -9.86 -7.03 16.70
N GLU A 30 -8.67 -7.62 16.79
CA GLU A 30 -8.09 -8.37 15.69
C GLU A 30 -8.91 -9.64 15.43
N GLU A 31 -9.26 -9.83 14.16
CA GLU A 31 -9.98 -10.98 13.63
C GLU A 31 -9.04 -11.77 12.69
N PHE A 32 -9.15 -13.10 12.69
CA PHE A 32 -8.31 -13.97 11.88
C PHE A 32 -9.13 -14.58 10.75
N PHE A 33 -8.68 -14.36 9.51
CA PHE A 33 -9.27 -14.91 8.30
C PHE A 33 -8.25 -15.76 7.54
N SER A 34 -8.71 -16.47 6.52
CA SER A 34 -7.84 -17.34 5.70
C SER A 34 -6.72 -16.57 5.00
N HIS A 35 -6.97 -15.30 4.67
CA HIS A 35 -6.07 -14.42 3.92
C HIS A 35 -5.22 -13.50 4.79
N GLY A 36 -5.43 -13.46 6.11
CA GLY A 36 -4.63 -12.67 7.03
C GLY A 36 -5.37 -12.19 8.28
N ARG A 37 -4.72 -11.28 9.00
CA ARG A 37 -5.24 -10.66 10.22
C ARG A 37 -5.92 -9.35 9.87
N VAL A 38 -7.16 -9.18 10.30
CA VAL A 38 -7.97 -8.01 9.98
C VAL A 38 -8.28 -7.25 11.26
N VAL A 39 -8.09 -5.93 11.21
CA VAL A 39 -8.53 -5.01 12.25
C VAL A 39 -9.43 -3.94 11.61
N LYS A 40 -10.64 -3.78 12.12
CA LYS A 40 -11.62 -2.82 11.58
C LYS A 40 -11.64 -1.54 12.43
N HIS A 41 -11.72 -0.39 11.80
CA HIS A 41 -11.86 0.88 12.51
C HIS A 41 -13.23 0.96 13.21
N LEU A 42 -13.31 1.57 14.40
CA LEU A 42 -14.55 1.57 15.19
C LEU A 42 -15.62 2.53 14.68
N LEU A 43 -15.22 3.59 13.96
CA LEU A 43 -16.10 4.70 13.57
C LEU A 43 -16.26 4.89 12.06
N CYS A 44 -15.43 4.22 11.26
CA CYS A 44 -15.33 4.46 9.82
C CYS A 44 -15.20 3.12 9.10
N ASP A 45 -15.63 3.06 7.84
CA ASP A 45 -15.50 1.87 6.99
C ASP A 45 -14.05 1.74 6.47
N VAL A 46 -13.13 1.43 7.38
CA VAL A 46 -11.70 1.22 7.08
C VAL A 46 -11.25 -0.08 7.73
N HIS A 47 -10.67 -0.97 6.93
CA HIS A 47 -10.10 -2.22 7.39
C HIS A 47 -8.59 -2.19 7.18
N ILE A 48 -7.81 -2.60 8.19
CA ILE A 48 -6.40 -2.95 8.03
C ILE A 48 -6.34 -4.46 7.87
N LEU A 49 -5.75 -4.94 6.77
CA LEU A 49 -5.43 -6.34 6.54
C LEU A 49 -3.91 -6.50 6.58
N SER A 50 -3.42 -7.35 7.49
CA SER A 50 -2.03 -7.77 7.52
C SER A 50 -1.88 -9.19 6.98
N ILE A 51 -1.11 -9.32 5.89
CA ILE A 51 -0.82 -10.60 5.24
C ILE A 51 0.61 -11.06 5.57
N GLU A 52 0.86 -12.36 5.60
CA GLU A 52 2.21 -12.89 5.88
C GLU A 52 3.19 -12.66 4.73
N ASN A 53 2.72 -12.77 3.49
CA ASN A 53 3.53 -12.67 2.27
C ASN A 53 3.75 -11.23 1.81
N ILE A 54 4.73 -11.01 0.93
CA ILE A 54 4.98 -9.67 0.35
C ILE A 54 3.80 -9.21 -0.54
N HIS A 55 3.34 -7.98 -0.33
CA HIS A 55 2.13 -7.42 -0.94
C HIS A 55 2.19 -7.31 -2.48
N VAL A 56 3.38 -7.20 -3.08
CA VAL A 56 3.51 -7.12 -4.54
C VAL A 56 3.04 -8.38 -5.28
N HIS A 57 2.91 -9.50 -4.57
CA HIS A 57 2.43 -10.78 -5.09
C HIS A 57 1.00 -11.14 -4.62
N ALA A 58 0.32 -10.23 -3.92
CA ALA A 58 -1.01 -10.45 -3.37
C ALA A 58 -2.11 -10.17 -4.40
N ASP A 59 -2.06 -10.87 -5.54
CA ASP A 59 -3.06 -10.73 -6.60
C ASP A 59 -4.48 -11.10 -6.08
N SER A 60 -5.49 -10.30 -6.45
CA SER A 60 -6.89 -10.43 -6.03
C SER A 60 -7.15 -10.34 -4.53
N ILE A 61 -6.22 -9.81 -3.72
CA ILE A 61 -6.40 -9.75 -2.26
C ILE A 61 -7.61 -8.90 -1.83
N ASP A 62 -7.99 -7.91 -2.64
CA ASP A 62 -9.20 -7.12 -2.47
C ASP A 62 -10.45 -8.00 -2.56
N LEU A 63 -10.60 -8.77 -3.63
CA LEU A 63 -11.73 -9.69 -3.81
C LEU A 63 -11.76 -10.80 -2.75
N ILE A 64 -10.60 -11.32 -2.37
CA ILE A 64 -10.51 -12.31 -1.29
C ILE A 64 -11.02 -11.70 0.01
N HIS A 65 -10.61 -10.47 0.32
CA HIS A 65 -11.06 -9.78 1.52
C HIS A 65 -12.56 -9.46 1.48
N GLU A 66 -13.12 -9.06 0.34
CA GLU A 66 -14.56 -8.83 0.18
C GLU A 66 -15.37 -10.08 0.56
N ASN A 67 -14.94 -11.24 0.07
CA ASN A 67 -15.59 -12.52 0.36
C ASN A 67 -15.47 -12.91 1.84
N GLU A 68 -14.25 -12.87 2.38
CA GLU A 68 -13.96 -13.30 3.76
C GLU A 68 -14.61 -12.37 4.81
N ALA A 69 -14.56 -11.06 4.59
CA ALA A 69 -15.12 -10.06 5.50
C ALA A 69 -16.58 -9.69 5.19
N SER A 70 -17.17 -10.26 4.12
CA SER A 70 -18.53 -9.96 3.65
C SER A 70 -18.77 -8.45 3.49
N CYS A 71 -17.86 -7.77 2.79
CA CYS A 71 -17.90 -6.33 2.53
C CYS A 71 -17.50 -6.03 1.09
N GLU A 72 -17.70 -4.79 0.64
CA GLU A 72 -17.23 -4.30 -0.67
C GLU A 72 -16.08 -3.31 -0.46
N ILE A 73 -15.07 -3.33 -1.32
CA ILE A 73 -13.89 -2.47 -1.23
C ILE A 73 -13.95 -1.35 -2.27
N ASP A 74 -13.84 -0.11 -1.80
CA ASP A 74 -13.79 1.09 -2.65
C ASP A 74 -12.40 1.34 -3.24
N GLU A 75 -11.37 1.06 -2.44
CA GLU A 75 -9.97 1.29 -2.79
C GLU A 75 -9.04 0.53 -1.84
N VAL A 76 -7.81 0.31 -2.30
CA VAL A 76 -6.72 -0.29 -1.54
C VAL A 76 -5.58 0.72 -1.36
N LEU A 77 -5.17 0.93 -0.12
CA LEU A 77 -3.95 1.66 0.22
C LEU A 77 -2.91 0.67 0.74
N VAL A 78 -1.79 0.54 0.04
CA VAL A 78 -0.72 -0.38 0.45
C VAL A 78 0.36 0.38 1.20
N LEU A 79 0.69 -0.08 2.39
CA LEU A 79 1.83 0.40 3.17
C LEU A 79 3.03 -0.49 2.84
N SER A 80 4.12 0.11 2.36
CA SER A 80 5.25 -0.63 1.81
C SER A 80 6.55 0.11 2.09
N ARG A 81 7.67 -0.60 2.02
CA ARG A 81 8.98 0.05 1.96
C ARG A 81 9.32 0.49 0.54
N HIS A 82 9.93 1.66 0.44
CA HIS A 82 10.66 2.04 -0.76
C HIS A 82 12.11 1.53 -0.67
N VAL A 83 12.68 1.03 -1.78
CA VAL A 83 14.09 0.61 -1.85
C VAL A 83 14.74 1.25 -3.06
N SER A 84 15.85 1.96 -2.84
CA SER A 84 16.62 2.64 -3.88
C SER A 84 18.05 2.12 -3.90
N SER A 85 18.62 1.91 -5.10
CA SER A 85 20.02 1.52 -5.26
C SER A 85 21.03 2.61 -4.86
N THR A 86 20.56 3.84 -4.67
CA THR A 86 21.38 4.99 -4.25
C THR A 86 21.21 5.32 -2.77
N ASP A 87 20.48 4.49 -2.01
CA ASP A 87 20.17 4.70 -0.58
C ASP A 87 19.62 6.11 -0.27
N THR A 88 18.95 6.73 -1.26
CA THR A 88 18.35 8.06 -1.11
C THR A 88 17.07 7.95 -0.27
N PRO A 89 16.97 8.61 0.90
CA PRO A 89 15.76 8.55 1.71
C PRO A 89 14.60 9.23 1.00
N ALA A 90 13.45 8.58 0.93
CA ALA A 90 12.27 9.12 0.28
C ALA A 90 10.97 8.68 0.97
N ILE A 91 9.96 9.56 0.90
CA ILE A 91 8.55 9.22 1.14
C ILE A 91 7.83 9.35 -0.20
N THR A 92 7.25 8.24 -0.67
CA THR A 92 6.78 8.14 -2.05
C THR A 92 5.36 7.61 -2.16
N LEU A 93 4.69 8.02 -3.23
CA LEU A 93 3.40 7.48 -3.64
C LEU A 93 3.47 7.07 -5.11
N HIS A 94 2.84 5.93 -5.45
CA HIS A 94 2.71 5.54 -6.85
C HIS A 94 1.52 4.63 -7.15
N ALA A 95 1.11 4.65 -8.42
CA ALA A 95 0.19 3.67 -8.96
C ALA A 95 0.93 2.37 -9.31
N ILE A 96 0.20 1.27 -9.47
CA ILE A 96 0.79 -0.05 -9.77
C ILE A 96 0.38 -0.57 -11.14
N GLY A 97 1.16 -1.52 -11.64
CA GLY A 97 0.98 -2.18 -12.92
C GLY A 97 2.24 -2.13 -13.79
N LEU A 98 2.16 -2.79 -14.94
CA LEU A 98 3.31 -3.04 -15.82
C LEU A 98 3.06 -2.49 -17.23
N PRO A 99 3.09 -1.15 -17.42
CA PRO A 99 2.86 -0.54 -18.72
C PRO A 99 3.98 -0.87 -19.71
N GLY A 100 3.61 -1.19 -20.95
CA GLY A 100 4.57 -1.29 -22.05
C GLY A 100 5.54 -2.48 -22.00
N ILE A 101 5.35 -3.45 -21.10
CA ILE A 101 6.18 -4.66 -21.01
C ILE A 101 5.65 -5.75 -21.95
N TYR A 102 6.55 -6.34 -22.74
CA TYR A 102 6.25 -7.42 -23.69
C TYR A 102 6.97 -8.74 -23.33
N PRO A 103 6.38 -9.90 -23.64
CA PRO A 103 5.01 -10.06 -24.16
C PRO A 103 3.96 -9.82 -23.06
N PRO A 104 2.76 -9.30 -23.41
CA PRO A 104 1.68 -9.11 -22.45
C PRO A 104 1.14 -10.45 -21.93
N GLY A 105 0.54 -10.44 -20.74
CA GLY A 105 -0.06 -11.62 -20.12
C GLY A 105 0.92 -12.53 -19.37
N MET A 106 2.24 -12.26 -19.45
CA MET A 106 3.24 -12.97 -18.65
C MET A 106 3.34 -12.37 -17.23
N PRO A 107 3.70 -13.18 -16.21
CA PRO A 107 3.95 -12.68 -14.87
C PRO A 107 5.10 -11.65 -14.83
N GLY A 108 4.90 -10.59 -14.06
CA GLY A 108 5.94 -9.59 -13.79
C GLY A 108 7.00 -10.10 -12.82
N LYS A 109 8.21 -9.53 -12.91
CA LYS A 109 9.33 -9.88 -12.03
C LYS A 109 9.03 -9.61 -10.54
N SER A 110 8.33 -8.51 -10.26
CA SER A 110 7.93 -8.08 -8.92
C SER A 110 6.40 -8.13 -8.79
N GLY A 111 5.80 -9.23 -9.25
CA GLY A 111 4.34 -9.40 -9.29
C GLY A 111 3.67 -8.60 -10.39
N GLY A 112 2.35 -8.74 -10.49
CA GLY A 112 1.57 -8.16 -11.57
C GLY A 112 1.63 -8.98 -12.87
N ILE A 113 0.93 -8.49 -13.90
CA ILE A 113 0.87 -9.11 -15.23
C ILE A 113 1.31 -8.07 -16.27
N ASN A 114 2.22 -8.46 -17.17
CA ASN A 114 2.72 -7.58 -18.22
C ASN A 114 1.58 -7.01 -19.07
N GLY A 115 1.57 -5.69 -19.26
CA GLY A 115 0.54 -4.98 -20.00
C GLY A 115 -0.74 -4.70 -19.21
N GLN A 116 -0.82 -5.12 -17.95
CA GLN A 116 -1.95 -4.84 -17.06
C GLN A 116 -1.64 -3.67 -16.13
N LEU A 117 -2.67 -2.87 -15.87
CA LEU A 117 -2.64 -1.70 -14.98
C LEU A 117 -3.81 -1.79 -14.01
N VAL A 118 -3.60 -1.29 -12.80
CA VAL A 118 -4.66 -1.11 -11.80
C VAL A 118 -5.00 0.39 -11.77
N PRO A 119 -6.29 0.78 -11.77
CA PRO A 119 -6.67 2.18 -11.61
C PRO A 119 -6.04 2.76 -10.33
N PRO A 120 -5.48 3.99 -10.37
CA PRO A 120 -4.98 4.62 -9.15
C PRO A 120 -6.13 4.98 -8.21
N SER A 121 -5.88 4.97 -6.90
CA SER A 121 -6.85 5.48 -5.91
C SER A 121 -7.32 6.89 -6.32
N PRO A 122 -8.63 7.20 -6.24
CA PRO A 122 -9.14 8.54 -6.49
C PRO A 122 -8.60 9.57 -5.48
N ARG A 123 -8.04 9.12 -4.35
CA ARG A 123 -7.44 9.98 -3.33
C ARG A 123 -5.96 10.26 -3.56
N PHE A 124 -5.33 9.76 -4.63
CA PHE A 124 -3.90 9.95 -4.89
C PHE A 124 -3.50 11.42 -4.76
N ALA A 125 -4.12 12.33 -5.52
CA ALA A 125 -3.73 13.74 -5.50
C ALA A 125 -3.99 14.43 -4.15
N SER A 126 -5.00 14.01 -3.38
CA SER A 126 -5.24 14.54 -2.03
C SER A 126 -4.21 14.01 -1.03
N LEU A 127 -3.93 12.71 -1.04
CA LEU A 127 -2.98 12.08 -0.14
C LEU A 127 -1.56 12.59 -0.37
N TYR A 128 -1.16 12.77 -1.63
CA TYR A 128 0.14 13.35 -1.95
C TYR A 128 0.27 14.78 -1.44
N ARG A 129 -0.76 15.62 -1.61
CA ARG A 129 -0.74 16.99 -1.10
C ARG A 129 -0.71 17.04 0.42
N GLU A 130 -1.44 16.15 1.09
CA GLU A 130 -1.43 16.09 2.56
C GLU A 130 -0.08 15.60 3.09
N MET A 131 0.51 14.58 2.45
CA MET A 131 1.88 14.13 2.75
C MET A 131 2.88 15.27 2.62
N LEU A 132 2.84 16.03 1.50
CA LEU A 132 3.72 17.18 1.29
C LEU A 132 3.56 18.24 2.39
N LYS A 133 2.32 18.53 2.79
CA LYS A 133 2.04 19.50 3.85
C LYS A 133 2.59 19.01 5.19
N GLU A 134 2.21 17.82 5.61
CA GLU A 134 2.57 17.26 6.91
C GLU A 134 4.08 17.01 7.05
N ALA A 135 4.75 16.58 5.98
CA ALA A 135 6.19 16.36 5.99
C ALA A 135 6.96 17.67 6.13
N ARG A 136 6.57 18.72 5.39
CA ARG A 136 7.21 20.04 5.47
C ARG A 136 6.96 20.74 6.80
N ASP A 137 5.74 20.65 7.33
CA ASP A 137 5.41 21.21 8.64
C ASP A 137 6.27 20.56 9.75
N LYS A 138 6.64 19.28 9.57
CA LYS A 138 7.53 18.53 10.46
C LYS A 138 9.01 18.58 10.05
N LYS A 139 9.36 19.31 9.00
CA LYS A 139 10.72 19.43 8.43
C LYS A 139 11.36 18.10 8.02
N LEU A 140 10.54 17.13 7.64
CA LEU A 140 11.03 15.83 7.15
C LEU A 140 11.70 15.96 5.78
N ASP A 141 11.37 17.01 5.02
CA ASP A 141 11.97 17.34 3.72
C ASP A 141 13.41 17.86 3.81
N GLU A 142 13.95 18.04 5.01
CA GLU A 142 15.40 18.27 5.21
C GLU A 142 16.21 16.98 5.04
N TYR A 143 15.57 15.80 5.13
CA TYR A 143 16.22 14.49 5.03
C TYR A 143 15.59 13.57 3.97
N PHE A 144 14.26 13.56 3.84
CA PHE A 144 13.52 12.74 2.90
C PHE A 144 13.16 13.51 1.63
N ASP A 145 13.43 12.91 0.48
CA ASP A 145 12.82 13.33 -0.78
C ASP A 145 11.32 13.03 -0.76
N LEU A 146 10.49 14.02 -1.09
CA LEU A 146 9.04 13.86 -1.19
C LEU A 146 8.65 13.79 -2.66
N THR A 147 8.36 12.60 -3.17
CA THR A 147 8.21 12.41 -4.62
C THR A 147 7.14 11.40 -5.00
N LEU A 148 6.76 11.44 -6.27
CA LEU A 148 5.99 10.38 -6.93
C LEU A 148 6.95 9.40 -7.62
N GLU A 149 6.57 8.14 -7.69
CA GLU A 149 7.27 7.16 -8.53
C GLU A 149 6.47 6.80 -9.78
N ALA A 150 7.16 6.22 -10.76
CA ALA A 150 6.53 5.71 -11.97
C ALA A 150 5.58 4.54 -11.63
N THR A 151 4.60 4.29 -12.49
CA THR A 151 3.75 3.09 -12.36
C THR A 151 4.59 1.84 -12.57
N HIS A 152 4.67 0.98 -11.56
CA HIS A 152 5.46 -0.22 -11.62
C HIS A 152 4.93 -1.34 -10.70
N HIS A 153 5.43 -2.56 -10.94
CA HIS A 153 5.22 -3.80 -10.19
C HIS A 153 3.74 -4.19 -9.94
N GLY A 154 3.51 -5.29 -9.22
CA GLY A 154 2.18 -5.79 -8.84
C GLY A 154 1.65 -5.22 -7.53
N PRO A 155 0.59 -5.79 -6.94
CA PRO A 155 -0.20 -6.92 -7.44
C PRO A 155 -1.17 -6.51 -8.54
N VAL A 156 -1.98 -7.47 -8.99
CA VAL A 156 -3.19 -7.24 -9.80
C VAL A 156 -4.41 -7.19 -8.88
N LEU A 157 -5.15 -6.08 -8.92
CA LEU A 157 -6.36 -5.83 -8.13
C LEU A 157 -7.47 -5.27 -9.03
N GLU A 158 -8.72 -5.49 -8.65
CA GLU A 158 -9.89 -4.89 -9.33
C GLU A 158 -10.18 -3.49 -8.76
N SER A 159 -9.89 -3.31 -7.47
CA SER A 159 -10.11 -2.07 -6.73
C SER A 159 -9.03 -1.01 -7.04
N PRO A 160 -9.40 0.28 -7.15
CA PRO A 160 -8.43 1.37 -7.27
C PRO A 160 -7.37 1.32 -6.16
N THR A 161 -6.09 1.41 -6.53
CA THR A 161 -4.98 1.14 -5.59
C THR A 161 -3.95 2.26 -5.57
N LEU A 162 -3.34 2.48 -4.41
CA LEU A 162 -2.22 3.39 -4.22
C LEU A 162 -1.21 2.80 -3.25
N TYR A 163 0.06 2.83 -3.63
CA TYR A 163 1.16 2.54 -2.72
C TYR A 163 1.61 3.83 -2.02
N ILE A 164 1.88 3.69 -0.72
CA ILE A 164 2.39 4.75 0.16
C ILE A 164 3.61 4.16 0.86
N GLU A 165 4.78 4.71 0.54
CA GLU A 165 6.05 4.10 0.93
C GLU A 165 6.97 5.06 1.67
N ILE A 166 7.88 4.47 2.45
CA ILE A 166 9.00 5.14 3.09
C ILE A 166 10.27 4.32 2.90
N GLY A 167 11.40 4.99 2.70
CA GLY A 167 12.66 4.33 2.40
C GLY A 167 13.85 5.29 2.42
N SER A 168 15.04 4.84 2.01
CA SER A 168 15.27 3.61 1.25
C SER A 168 16.06 2.52 1.98
N THR A 169 16.40 2.73 3.25
CA THR A 169 17.19 1.79 4.05
C THR A 169 16.41 1.30 5.28
N GLN A 170 16.93 0.25 5.94
CA GLN A 170 16.34 -0.27 7.18
C GLN A 170 16.27 0.78 8.31
N SER A 171 17.14 1.79 8.32
CA SER A 171 17.02 2.88 9.30
C SER A 171 15.89 3.86 8.99
N ASP A 172 15.41 3.89 7.75
CA ASP A 172 14.33 4.77 7.29
C ASP A 172 12.95 4.09 7.39
N TRP A 173 12.91 2.75 7.27
CA TRP A 173 11.73 1.90 7.39
C TRP A 173 11.21 1.85 8.84
#